data_AF-A0A0M6XS03-F1
#
_entry.id   AF-A0A0M6XS03-F1
#
_cell.length_a   1.000
_cell.length_b   1.000
_cell.length_c   1.000
_cell.angle_alpha   90.00
_cell.angle_beta   90.00
_cell.angle_gamma   90.00
#
_symmetry.space_group_name_H-M   'P 1'
#
loop_
_entity.id
_entity.type
_entity.pdbx_description
1 polymer ?
#
loop_
_entity_poly.entity_id
_entity_poly.type
_entity_poly.pdbx_seq_one_letter_code
_entity_poly.pdbx_strand_id
1 'polypeptide(L)'
;MTTTTLTQVRPAAATGQTPWAIKGELILNCNCTVFCPCVVSLGKHGPTEGYCQAWAGIRIDSGHYGDSDLSGLNVGLLLDIPGLMARGNWKAAAFIDDRAEDAAYDGLVEIFSGRARGTTGLFRMLVSEFLGAERAAITYETEGKTRRLMVGKKIQGEVIPVPGKDPDRDIVATNTEYWMGSDITVATATKGRVRAFGRVWDFDGRSAEICQIDWSGPEVAK
;
A
#
# COMPACT_ATOMS: atom_id res chain seq x y z
N MET A 1 46.37 -24.66 -21.46
CA MET A 1 45.74 -23.32 -21.51
C MET A 1 44.34 -23.46 -20.97
N THR A 2 44.17 -23.29 -19.66
CA THR A 2 42.87 -23.36 -18.98
C THR A 2 42.41 -21.94 -18.76
N THR A 3 41.44 -21.51 -19.56
CA THR A 3 40.86 -20.17 -19.49
C THR A 3 39.91 -20.13 -18.29
N THR A 4 40.32 -19.48 -17.20
CA THR A 4 39.46 -19.20 -16.05
C THR A 4 38.43 -18.16 -16.45
N THR A 5 37.17 -18.57 -16.59
CA THR A 5 36.04 -17.66 -16.82
C THR A 5 35.77 -16.88 -15.53
N LEU A 6 36.12 -15.59 -15.52
CA LEU A 6 35.74 -14.66 -14.47
C LEU A 6 34.22 -14.46 -14.52
N THR A 7 33.51 -14.93 -13.49
CA THR A 7 32.10 -14.60 -13.27
C THR A 7 32.01 -13.10 -13.01
N GLN A 8 31.54 -12.35 -14.00
CA GLN A 8 31.39 -10.91 -13.91
C GLN A 8 30.25 -10.59 -12.93
N VAL A 9 30.60 -10.13 -11.73
CA VAL A 9 29.64 -9.62 -10.75
C VAL A 9 28.98 -8.37 -11.35
N ARG A 10 27.68 -8.45 -11.62
CA ARG A 10 26.90 -7.31 -12.12
C ARG A 10 26.88 -6.23 -11.02
N PRO A 11 27.24 -4.97 -11.29
CA PRO A 11 27.18 -3.93 -10.27
C PRO A 11 25.75 -3.79 -9.76
N ALA A 12 25.60 -3.62 -8.44
CA ALA A 12 24.31 -3.32 -7.83
C ALA A 12 23.74 -2.05 -8.48
N ALA A 13 22.49 -2.11 -8.94
CA ALA A 13 21.83 -0.96 -9.55
C ALA A 13 21.72 0.19 -8.53
N ALA A 14 21.93 1.43 -9.00
CA ALA A 14 21.80 2.60 -8.14
C ALA A 14 20.34 2.79 -7.68
N THR A 15 20.15 3.38 -6.50
CA THR A 15 18.84 3.67 -5.89
C THR A 15 17.89 4.34 -6.90
N GLY A 16 16.70 3.78 -7.09
CA GLY A 16 15.71 4.31 -8.04
C GLY A 16 15.97 4.02 -9.51
N GLN A 17 16.85 3.05 -9.84
CA GLN A 17 17.04 2.55 -11.20
C GLN A 17 16.68 1.06 -11.36
N THR A 18 16.53 0.33 -10.25
CA THR A 18 16.15 -1.08 -10.26
C THR A 18 14.72 -1.25 -10.78
N PRO A 19 14.49 -2.00 -11.87
CA PRO A 19 13.14 -2.32 -12.33
C PRO A 19 12.37 -3.08 -11.28
N TRP A 20 11.08 -2.76 -11.13
CA TRP A 20 10.20 -3.44 -10.19
C TRP A 20 8.76 -3.43 -10.67
N ALA A 21 8.02 -4.44 -10.25
CA ALA A 21 6.59 -4.55 -10.48
C ALA A 21 5.90 -5.25 -9.31
N ILE A 22 4.68 -4.84 -9.01
CA ILE A 22 3.80 -5.45 -8.01
C ILE A 22 2.40 -5.54 -8.62
N LYS A 23 1.85 -6.76 -8.69
CA LYS A 23 0.44 -7.01 -8.96
C LYS A 23 -0.21 -7.67 -7.76
N GLY A 24 -1.44 -7.27 -7.44
CA GLY A 24 -2.20 -7.88 -6.37
C GLY A 24 -3.41 -7.06 -5.93
N GLU A 25 -3.74 -7.10 -4.65
CA GLU A 25 -4.87 -6.38 -4.07
C GLU A 25 -4.41 -5.48 -2.92
N LEU A 26 -4.93 -4.26 -2.87
CA LEU A 26 -4.79 -3.33 -1.77
C LEU A 26 -6.14 -3.17 -1.09
N ILE A 27 -6.14 -3.20 0.25
CA ILE A 27 -7.19 -2.63 1.07
C ILE A 27 -6.67 -1.43 1.84
N LEU A 28 -7.53 -0.44 2.03
CA LEU A 28 -7.25 0.73 2.85
C LEU A 28 -8.46 1.01 3.73
N ASN A 29 -8.21 1.43 4.96
CA ASN A 29 -9.24 1.98 5.84
C ASN A 29 -8.71 3.27 6.45
N CYS A 30 -9.52 4.32 6.35
CA CYS A 30 -9.21 5.64 6.87
C CYS A 30 -10.33 6.15 7.78
N ASN A 31 -10.05 7.24 8.49
CA ASN A 31 -11.00 7.91 9.38
C ASN A 31 -12.18 8.61 8.68
N CYS A 32 -12.26 8.60 7.33
CA CYS A 32 -13.41 9.19 6.64
C CYS A 32 -14.74 8.49 7.01
N THR A 33 -15.85 9.23 7.00
CA THR A 33 -17.14 8.71 7.53
C THR A 33 -17.82 7.68 6.62
N VAL A 34 -17.74 7.80 5.29
CA VAL A 34 -18.46 6.92 4.35
C VAL A 34 -17.55 6.44 3.22
N PHE A 35 -17.35 7.26 2.20
CA PHE A 35 -16.41 7.04 1.10
C PHE A 35 -15.41 8.18 1.07
N CYS A 36 -14.13 7.87 0.88
CA CYS A 36 -13.08 8.86 0.96
C CYS A 36 -13.18 9.86 -0.20
N PRO A 37 -13.37 11.17 0.06
CA PRO A 37 -13.40 12.19 -0.99
C PRO A 37 -12.09 12.26 -1.79
N CYS A 38 -11.00 11.72 -1.24
CA CYS A 38 -9.68 11.76 -1.87
C CYS A 38 -9.57 10.91 -3.13
N VAL A 39 -10.40 9.86 -3.28
CA VAL A 39 -10.42 9.01 -4.48
C VAL A 39 -10.79 9.82 -5.72
N VAL A 40 -11.89 10.57 -5.65
CA VAL A 40 -12.40 11.35 -6.79
C VAL A 40 -11.75 12.71 -6.93
N SER A 41 -11.32 13.32 -5.82
CA SER A 41 -10.68 14.64 -5.84
C SER A 41 -9.17 14.58 -6.04
N LEU A 42 -8.59 13.37 -6.11
CA LEU A 42 -7.13 13.14 -6.14
C LEU A 42 -6.41 13.86 -4.99
N GLY A 43 -7.02 13.79 -3.80
CA GLY A 43 -6.50 14.43 -2.59
C GLY A 43 -6.62 15.96 -2.54
N LYS A 44 -7.33 16.60 -3.48
CA LYS A 44 -7.56 18.05 -3.51
C LYS A 44 -8.71 18.50 -2.61
N HIS A 45 -9.63 17.59 -2.26
CA HIS A 45 -10.65 17.84 -1.25
C HIS A 45 -10.21 17.30 0.11
N GLY A 46 -10.66 17.95 1.18
CA GLY A 46 -10.39 17.52 2.55
C GLY A 46 -11.00 16.14 2.86
N PRO A 47 -10.30 15.32 3.67
CA PRO A 47 -10.93 14.20 4.37
C PRO A 47 -12.13 14.69 5.19
N THR A 48 -13.10 13.82 5.48
CA THR A 48 -14.33 14.25 6.19
C THR A 48 -14.06 14.79 7.59
N GLU A 49 -13.00 14.31 8.25
CA GLU A 49 -12.58 14.76 9.59
C GLU A 49 -11.54 15.91 9.53
N GLY A 50 -11.23 16.43 8.34
CA GLY A 50 -10.25 17.51 8.13
C GLY A 50 -8.78 17.06 8.09
N TYR A 51 -8.48 15.83 8.51
CA TYR A 51 -7.18 15.16 8.42
C TYR A 51 -7.38 13.68 8.06
N CYS A 52 -6.37 13.01 7.52
CA CYS A 52 -6.44 11.60 7.14
C CYS A 52 -5.50 10.76 8.01
N GLN A 53 -6.07 9.81 8.74
CA GLN A 53 -5.34 8.73 9.39
C GLN A 53 -5.83 7.44 8.79
N ALA A 54 -4.90 6.60 8.35
CA ALA A 54 -5.23 5.39 7.64
C ALA A 54 -4.21 4.28 7.90
N TRP A 55 -4.67 3.06 7.67
CA TRP A 55 -3.79 1.93 7.41
C TRP A 55 -4.14 1.35 6.04
N ALA A 56 -3.15 0.73 5.39
CA ALA A 56 -3.37 -0.06 4.19
C ALA A 56 -2.69 -1.43 4.32
N GLY A 57 -3.27 -2.41 3.63
CA GLY A 57 -2.75 -3.76 3.49
C GLY A 57 -2.62 -4.10 2.02
N ILE A 58 -1.47 -4.64 1.62
CA ILE A 58 -1.19 -5.06 0.27
C ILE A 58 -0.90 -6.55 0.29
N ARG A 59 -1.61 -7.31 -0.53
CA ARG A 59 -1.30 -8.69 -0.89
C ARG A 59 -0.62 -8.69 -2.24
N ILE A 60 0.63 -9.17 -2.32
CA ILE A 60 1.38 -9.25 -3.57
C ILE A 60 1.14 -10.63 -4.17
N ASP A 61 0.36 -10.68 -5.25
CA ASP A 61 0.08 -11.92 -5.98
C ASP A 61 1.26 -12.31 -6.87
N SER A 62 1.90 -11.32 -7.51
CA SER A 62 3.15 -11.50 -8.25
C SER A 62 3.94 -10.21 -8.26
N GLY A 63 5.27 -10.29 -8.21
CA GLY A 63 6.12 -9.10 -8.29
C GLY A 63 7.60 -9.39 -8.16
N HIS A 64 8.41 -8.38 -8.46
CA HIS A 64 9.86 -8.44 -8.31
C HIS A 64 10.45 -7.07 -7.97
N TYR A 65 11.64 -7.06 -7.39
CA TYR A 65 12.53 -5.91 -7.34
C TYR A 65 13.92 -6.35 -7.84
N GLY A 66 14.25 -5.96 -9.08
CA GLY A 66 15.39 -6.52 -9.79
C GLY A 66 15.25 -8.04 -9.91
N ASP A 67 16.22 -8.78 -9.36
CA ASP A 67 16.23 -10.24 -9.37
C ASP A 67 15.55 -10.86 -8.14
N SER A 68 15.08 -10.05 -7.17
CA SER A 68 14.39 -10.51 -5.96
C SER A 68 12.90 -10.73 -6.22
N ASP A 69 12.39 -11.92 -5.87
CA ASP A 69 10.97 -12.24 -5.93
C ASP A 69 10.22 -11.60 -4.75
N LEU A 70 9.07 -10.98 -5.04
CA LEU A 70 8.18 -10.38 -4.04
C LEU A 70 6.85 -11.13 -3.91
N SER A 71 6.66 -12.19 -4.70
CA SER A 71 5.38 -12.89 -4.83
C SER A 71 4.98 -13.59 -3.53
N GLY A 72 3.70 -13.51 -3.18
CA GLY A 72 3.14 -14.12 -1.97
C GLY A 72 3.43 -13.38 -0.66
N LEU A 73 4.20 -12.28 -0.70
CA LEU A 73 4.45 -11.41 0.45
C LEU A 73 3.29 -10.43 0.68
N ASN A 74 3.18 -9.95 1.91
CA ASN A 74 2.23 -8.91 2.28
C ASN A 74 2.96 -7.66 2.81
N VAL A 75 2.33 -6.50 2.67
CA VAL A 75 2.83 -5.23 3.22
C VAL A 75 1.72 -4.52 3.97
N GLY A 76 2.03 -4.01 5.15
CA GLY A 76 1.18 -3.09 5.90
C GLY A 76 1.72 -1.67 5.79
N LEU A 77 0.85 -0.67 5.69
CA LEU A 77 1.20 0.73 5.73
C LEU A 77 0.42 1.44 6.83
N LEU A 78 1.04 2.46 7.41
CA LEU A 78 0.40 3.46 8.27
C LEU A 78 0.59 4.82 7.63
N LEU A 79 -0.48 5.61 7.54
CA LEU A 79 -0.48 6.97 6.99
C LEU A 79 -1.14 7.93 7.98
N ASP A 80 -0.48 9.07 8.23
CA ASP A 80 -0.94 10.12 9.12
C ASP A 80 -0.69 11.48 8.44
N ILE A 81 -1.77 12.11 8.00
CA ILE A 81 -1.77 13.24 7.08
C ILE A 81 -2.60 14.36 7.72
N PRO A 82 -2.01 15.51 8.05
CA PRO A 82 -2.68 16.55 8.84
C PRO A 82 -3.77 17.33 8.09
N GLY A 83 -3.98 17.06 6.80
CA GLY A 83 -4.91 17.81 5.96
C GLY A 83 -5.11 17.20 4.58
N LEU A 84 -5.04 18.05 3.54
CA LEU A 84 -5.19 17.61 2.16
C LEU A 84 -4.07 16.65 1.76
N MET A 85 -4.43 15.47 1.26
CA MET A 85 -3.46 14.48 0.77
C MET A 85 -2.51 15.08 -0.29
N ALA A 86 -3.03 15.89 -1.22
CA ALA A 86 -2.22 16.49 -2.27
C ALA A 86 -1.23 17.57 -1.79
N ARG A 87 -1.37 18.08 -0.55
CA ARG A 87 -0.44 19.08 0.02
C ARG A 87 0.78 18.47 0.70
N GLY A 88 0.84 17.15 0.85
CA GLY A 88 1.96 16.48 1.51
C GLY A 88 1.97 16.65 3.03
N ASN A 89 3.16 16.68 3.63
CA ASN A 89 3.40 16.56 5.07
C ASN A 89 2.89 15.24 5.67
N TRP A 90 2.95 14.16 4.89
CA TRP A 90 2.54 12.85 5.36
C TRP A 90 3.60 12.32 6.32
N LYS A 91 3.14 11.66 7.38
CA LYS A 91 3.94 10.72 8.14
C LYS A 91 3.53 9.32 7.72
N ALA A 92 4.51 8.50 7.37
CA ALA A 92 4.25 7.15 6.87
C ALA A 92 5.15 6.13 7.55
N ALA A 93 4.66 4.90 7.70
CA ALA A 93 5.45 3.76 8.12
C ALA A 93 5.10 2.53 7.29
N ALA A 94 6.05 1.62 7.14
CA ALA A 94 5.85 0.35 6.46
C ALA A 94 6.09 -0.84 7.39
N PHE A 95 5.27 -1.87 7.22
CA PHE A 95 5.48 -3.19 7.80
C PHE A 95 5.69 -4.16 6.66
N ILE A 96 6.83 -4.84 6.65
CA ILE A 96 7.19 -5.79 5.62
C ILE A 96 7.06 -7.19 6.19
N ASP A 97 6.51 -8.11 5.41
CA ASP A 97 6.39 -9.52 5.78
C ASP A 97 7.73 -10.09 6.29
N ASP A 98 7.73 -10.79 7.41
CA ASP A 98 8.93 -11.43 7.96
C ASP A 98 9.40 -12.62 7.13
N ARG A 99 8.55 -13.13 6.23
CA ARG A 99 8.90 -14.11 5.19
C ARG A 99 9.79 -13.55 4.08
N ALA A 100 9.89 -12.22 3.95
CA ALA A 100 10.72 -11.61 2.92
C ALA A 100 12.21 -11.85 3.20
N GLU A 101 12.95 -12.35 2.23
CA GLU A 101 14.42 -12.35 2.32
C GLU A 101 14.97 -10.91 2.36
N ASP A 102 16.23 -10.73 2.76
CA ASP A 102 16.80 -9.40 2.97
C ASP A 102 16.74 -8.51 1.72
N ALA A 103 17.03 -9.05 0.54
CA ALA A 103 16.95 -8.29 -0.70
C ALA A 103 15.50 -7.90 -1.07
N ALA A 104 14.53 -8.77 -0.81
CA ALA A 104 13.11 -8.46 -1.00
C ALA A 104 12.63 -7.40 0.00
N TYR A 105 13.08 -7.49 1.26
CA TYR A 105 12.80 -6.49 2.29
C TYR A 105 13.33 -5.11 1.87
N ASP A 106 14.61 -5.02 1.50
CA ASP A 106 15.22 -3.76 1.07
C ASP A 106 14.51 -3.19 -0.17
N GLY A 107 14.16 -4.05 -1.14
CA GLY A 107 13.38 -3.67 -2.31
C GLY A 107 12.01 -3.10 -1.96
N LEU A 108 11.27 -3.73 -1.05
CA LEU A 108 9.97 -3.24 -0.58
C LEU A 108 10.10 -1.92 0.18
N VAL A 109 11.15 -1.74 1.01
CA VAL A 109 11.42 -0.45 1.68
C VAL A 109 11.68 0.64 0.65
N GLU A 110 12.45 0.38 -0.40
CA GLU A 110 12.71 1.32 -1.48
C GLU A 110 11.43 1.68 -2.26
N ILE A 111 10.57 0.69 -2.54
CA ILE A 111 9.27 0.90 -3.22
C ILE A 111 8.34 1.75 -2.36
N PHE A 112 8.10 1.37 -1.10
CA PHE A 112 7.10 2.02 -0.24
C PHE A 112 7.58 3.32 0.41
N SER A 113 8.88 3.62 0.38
CA SER A 113 9.40 4.97 0.65
C SER A 113 9.37 5.90 -0.58
N GLY A 114 9.03 5.36 -1.75
CA GLY A 114 9.00 6.09 -3.03
C GLY A 114 10.38 6.32 -3.66
N ARG A 115 11.46 5.78 -3.08
CA ARG A 115 12.82 5.91 -3.59
C ARG A 115 13.04 5.07 -4.86
N ALA A 116 12.30 3.98 -5.02
CA ALA A 116 12.27 3.16 -6.24
C ALA A 116 11.57 3.85 -7.44
N ARG A 117 11.03 5.06 -7.27
CA ARG A 117 10.30 5.84 -8.30
C ARG A 117 9.06 5.09 -8.81
N GLY A 118 8.67 5.27 -10.07
CA GLY A 118 7.47 4.64 -10.61
C GLY A 118 6.19 5.09 -9.92
N THR A 119 5.24 4.17 -9.81
CA THR A 119 3.89 4.42 -9.28
C THR A 119 3.91 4.98 -7.85
N THR A 120 4.80 4.49 -6.99
CA THR A 120 4.96 4.96 -5.61
C THR A 120 5.89 6.17 -5.46
N GLY A 121 6.44 6.70 -6.56
CA GLY A 121 7.34 7.85 -6.57
C GLY A 121 6.74 9.12 -5.95
N LEU A 122 5.41 9.21 -5.89
CA LEU A 122 4.69 10.28 -5.19
C LEU A 122 4.99 10.34 -3.69
N PHE A 123 5.28 9.21 -3.03
CA PHE A 123 5.62 9.20 -1.61
C PHE A 123 6.88 10.00 -1.31
N ARG A 124 7.86 10.00 -2.22
CA ARG A 124 9.06 10.84 -2.09
C ARG A 124 8.74 12.34 -2.04
N MET A 125 7.64 12.76 -2.66
CA MET A 125 7.23 14.17 -2.68
C MET A 125 6.30 14.53 -1.52
N LEU A 126 5.43 13.60 -1.10
CA LEU A 126 4.36 13.87 -0.15
C LEU A 126 4.71 13.48 1.30
N VAL A 127 5.58 12.50 1.50
CA VAL A 127 6.03 12.05 2.83
C VAL A 127 7.17 12.94 3.30
N SER A 128 6.89 13.76 4.31
CA SER A 128 7.91 14.58 4.97
C SER A 128 8.64 13.82 6.07
N GLU A 129 8.01 12.79 6.64
CA GLU A 129 8.55 12.00 7.75
C GLU A 129 8.25 10.52 7.54
N PHE A 130 9.27 9.73 7.25
CA PHE A 130 9.15 8.28 7.24
C PHE A 130 9.51 7.76 8.65
N LEU A 131 8.50 7.28 9.37
CA LEU A 131 8.61 6.86 10.77
C LEU A 131 9.46 5.59 10.93
N GLY A 132 9.55 4.79 9.87
CA GLY A 132 10.36 3.58 9.81
C GLY A 132 9.73 2.49 8.96
N ALA A 133 10.54 1.47 8.68
CA ALA A 133 10.10 0.19 8.15
C ALA A 133 10.50 -0.91 9.12
N GLU A 134 9.59 -1.84 9.40
CA GLU A 134 9.84 -2.95 10.32
C GLU A 134 9.35 -4.26 9.73
N ARG A 135 10.06 -5.36 10.01
CA ARG A 135 9.55 -6.71 9.74
C ARG A 135 8.39 -7.04 10.68
N ALA A 136 7.40 -7.77 10.18
CA ALA A 136 6.29 -8.27 10.97
C ALA A 136 5.71 -9.55 10.37
N ALA A 137 5.13 -10.41 11.20
CA ALA A 137 4.23 -11.45 10.73
C ALA A 137 2.97 -10.78 10.17
N ILE A 138 2.76 -10.90 8.85
CA ILE A 138 1.62 -10.29 8.16
C ILE A 138 0.77 -11.36 7.50
N THR A 139 -0.51 -11.40 7.84
CA THR A 139 -1.49 -12.19 7.10
C THR A 139 -2.47 -11.28 6.37
N TYR A 140 -2.79 -11.68 5.14
CA TYR A 140 -3.85 -11.11 4.34
C TYR A 140 -4.76 -12.26 3.92
N GLU A 141 -6.03 -12.19 4.31
CA GLU A 141 -7.01 -13.25 4.05
C GLU A 141 -8.25 -12.68 3.38
N THR A 142 -8.79 -13.44 2.43
CA THR A 142 -10.08 -13.16 1.80
C THR A 142 -11.03 -14.30 2.11
N GLU A 143 -12.11 -14.01 2.83
CA GLU A 143 -13.17 -14.96 3.16
C GLU A 143 -14.50 -14.43 2.59
N GLY A 144 -14.97 -15.04 1.50
CA GLY A 144 -16.09 -14.50 0.74
C GLY A 144 -15.78 -13.10 0.23
N LYS A 145 -16.56 -12.10 0.66
CA LYS A 145 -16.32 -10.68 0.32
C LYS A 145 -15.44 -9.95 1.34
N THR A 146 -15.16 -10.55 2.49
CA THR A 146 -14.41 -9.91 3.57
C THR A 146 -12.92 -10.01 3.32
N ARG A 147 -12.19 -8.89 3.48
CA ARG A 147 -10.73 -8.86 3.47
C ARG A 147 -10.23 -8.56 4.87
N ARG A 148 -9.24 -9.32 5.34
CA ARG A 148 -8.60 -9.15 6.65
C ARG A 148 -7.11 -8.92 6.49
N LEU A 149 -6.59 -7.93 7.22
CA LEU A 149 -5.16 -7.71 7.38
C LEU A 149 -4.79 -7.81 8.86
N MET A 150 -3.83 -8.66 9.17
CA MET A 150 -3.22 -8.73 10.49
C MET A 150 -1.73 -8.43 10.37
N VAL A 151 -1.27 -7.38 11.04
CA VAL A 151 0.16 -7.05 11.18
C VAL A 151 0.52 -7.25 12.65
N GLY A 152 0.76 -8.50 13.05
CA GLY A 152 0.90 -8.90 14.45
C GLY A 152 -0.15 -8.25 15.37
N LYS A 153 0.32 -7.43 16.32
CA LYS A 153 -0.55 -6.65 17.24
C LYS A 153 -0.67 -5.16 16.85
N LYS A 154 -0.05 -4.75 15.74
CA LYS A 154 0.11 -3.35 15.34
C LYS A 154 -1.06 -2.85 14.50
N ILE A 155 -1.51 -3.64 13.53
CA ILE A 155 -2.70 -3.36 12.73
C ILE A 155 -3.58 -4.60 12.76
N GLN A 156 -4.86 -4.42 13.05
CA GLN A 156 -5.89 -5.46 12.93
C GLN A 156 -7.06 -4.87 12.17
N GLY A 157 -7.12 -5.20 10.89
CA GLY A 157 -8.05 -4.64 9.92
C GLY A 157 -8.98 -5.69 9.35
N GLU A 158 -10.24 -5.32 9.18
CA GLU A 158 -11.24 -6.09 8.44
C GLU A 158 -12.12 -5.10 7.67
N VAL A 159 -12.31 -5.35 6.37
CA VAL A 159 -13.15 -4.52 5.51
C VAL A 159 -14.08 -5.39 4.68
N ILE A 160 -15.28 -4.88 4.45
CA ILE A 160 -16.31 -5.52 3.62
C ILE A 160 -16.79 -4.53 2.54
N PRO A 161 -16.90 -4.95 1.27
CA PRO A 161 -17.50 -4.13 0.22
C PRO A 161 -18.92 -3.67 0.56
N VAL A 162 -19.27 -2.47 0.13
CA VAL A 162 -20.65 -1.98 0.18
C VAL A 162 -21.43 -2.57 -1.00
N PRO A 163 -22.57 -3.23 -0.77
CA PRO A 163 -23.36 -3.83 -1.83
C PRO A 163 -23.94 -2.75 -2.76
N GLY A 164 -23.96 -3.05 -4.05
CA GLY A 164 -24.61 -2.23 -5.06
C GLY A 164 -26.11 -2.51 -5.14
N LYS A 165 -26.76 -1.86 -6.13
CA LYS A 165 -28.17 -2.11 -6.44
C LYS A 165 -28.42 -3.55 -6.92
N ASP A 166 -27.47 -4.07 -7.69
CA ASP A 166 -27.42 -5.47 -8.10
C ASP A 166 -26.81 -6.26 -6.92
N PRO A 167 -27.50 -7.26 -6.35
CA PRO A 167 -27.02 -8.00 -5.17
C PRO A 167 -25.70 -8.74 -5.42
N ASP A 168 -25.36 -9.03 -6.68
CA ASP A 168 -24.13 -9.74 -7.05
C ASP A 168 -22.96 -8.78 -7.30
N ARG A 169 -23.19 -7.46 -7.25
CA ARG A 169 -22.17 -6.44 -7.52
C ARG A 169 -22.03 -5.47 -6.37
N ASP A 170 -20.79 -5.12 -6.06
CA ASP A 170 -20.48 -4.09 -5.07
C ASP A 170 -20.43 -2.70 -5.73
N ILE A 171 -20.48 -1.64 -4.92
CA ILE A 171 -20.31 -0.27 -5.42
C ILE A 171 -18.84 -0.06 -5.80
N VAL A 172 -18.59 0.39 -7.03
CA VAL A 172 -17.24 0.64 -7.56
C VAL A 172 -17.20 2.01 -8.22
N ALA A 173 -16.19 2.81 -7.89
CA ALA A 173 -15.80 3.98 -8.66
C ALA A 173 -14.77 3.56 -9.71
N THR A 174 -15.16 3.52 -10.98
CA THR A 174 -14.31 3.05 -12.09
C THR A 174 -13.66 4.22 -12.83
N ASN A 175 -12.53 3.96 -13.51
CA ASN A 175 -11.83 4.95 -14.35
C ASN A 175 -11.36 6.19 -13.58
N THR A 176 -10.84 5.98 -12.38
CA THR A 176 -10.22 7.04 -11.57
C THR A 176 -8.75 7.22 -11.99
N GLU A 177 -8.21 8.43 -11.82
CA GLU A 177 -6.76 8.69 -11.88
C GLU A 177 -6.08 8.45 -10.51
N TYR A 178 -6.74 7.73 -9.61
CA TYR A 178 -6.23 7.52 -8.27
C TYR A 178 -5.01 6.60 -8.32
N TRP A 179 -3.93 7.01 -7.65
CA TRP A 179 -2.63 6.35 -7.78
C TRP A 179 -2.63 4.88 -7.35
N MET A 180 -3.55 4.49 -6.45
CA MET A 180 -3.65 3.11 -5.96
C MET A 180 -4.16 2.17 -7.06
N GLY A 181 -5.09 2.62 -7.89
CA GLY A 181 -5.69 1.83 -8.96
C GLY A 181 -6.82 2.57 -9.65
N SER A 182 -7.14 2.17 -10.88
CA SER A 182 -8.19 2.84 -11.66
C SER A 182 -9.59 2.59 -11.12
N ASP A 183 -9.83 1.40 -10.56
CA ASP A 183 -11.15 0.97 -10.10
C ASP A 183 -11.11 0.71 -8.59
N ILE A 184 -11.92 1.48 -7.85
CA ILE A 184 -11.96 1.48 -6.39
C ILE A 184 -13.30 0.94 -5.92
N THR A 185 -13.32 -0.25 -5.34
CA THR A 185 -14.48 -0.79 -4.66
C THR A 185 -14.68 -0.07 -3.33
N VAL A 186 -15.87 0.49 -3.13
CA VAL A 186 -16.27 1.14 -1.89
C VAL A 186 -16.49 0.06 -0.83
N ALA A 187 -15.85 0.23 0.33
CA ALA A 187 -15.97 -0.70 1.44
C ALA A 187 -16.20 0.05 2.77
N THR A 188 -16.53 -0.71 3.81
CA THR A 188 -16.61 -0.23 5.19
C THR A 188 -15.77 -1.14 6.06
N ALA A 189 -15.04 -0.56 7.00
CA ALA A 189 -14.32 -1.35 8.00
C ALA A 189 -15.27 -1.90 9.05
N THR A 190 -15.14 -3.18 9.35
CA THR A 190 -15.76 -3.86 10.50
C THR A 190 -14.74 -4.09 11.62
N LYS A 191 -13.48 -3.74 11.37
CA LYS A 191 -12.39 -3.64 12.34
C LYS A 191 -11.29 -2.75 11.77
N GLY A 192 -10.75 -1.82 12.58
CA GLY A 192 -9.72 -0.89 12.12
C GLY A 192 -8.76 -0.46 13.23
N ARG A 193 -8.26 -1.41 14.03
CA ARG A 193 -7.45 -1.09 15.22
C ARG A 193 -5.99 -0.92 14.82
N VAL A 194 -5.41 0.22 15.18
CA VAL A 194 -3.99 0.53 14.96
C VAL A 194 -3.32 0.87 16.28
N ARG A 195 -2.17 0.27 16.56
CA ARG A 195 -1.27 0.58 17.67
C ARG A 195 0.18 0.45 17.21
N ALA A 196 0.73 1.52 16.65
CA ALA A 196 2.11 1.55 16.17
C ALA A 196 2.65 2.97 16.12
N PHE A 197 3.98 3.13 16.25
CA PHE A 197 4.66 4.42 16.13
C PHE A 197 4.02 5.54 16.98
N GLY A 198 3.57 5.23 18.21
CA GLY A 198 2.92 6.20 19.09
C GLY A 198 1.48 6.57 18.74
N ARG A 199 0.88 5.94 17.72
CA ARG A 199 -0.53 6.12 17.36
C ARG A 199 -1.39 5.00 17.91
N VAL A 200 -2.60 5.38 18.33
CA VAL A 200 -3.64 4.46 18.80
C VAL A 200 -4.95 4.91 18.17
N TRP A 201 -5.45 4.14 17.21
CA TRP A 201 -6.65 4.48 16.44
C TRP A 201 -7.63 3.32 16.41
N ASP A 202 -8.89 3.68 16.22
CA ASP A 202 -9.97 2.75 15.92
C ASP A 202 -10.86 3.36 14.82
N PHE A 203 -10.99 2.63 13.73
CA PHE A 203 -11.72 3.04 12.53
C PHE A 203 -12.86 2.08 12.20
N ASP A 204 -13.37 1.35 13.20
CA ASP A 204 -14.60 0.56 13.03
C ASP A 204 -15.76 1.42 12.51
N GLY A 205 -16.49 0.88 11.53
CA GLY A 205 -17.57 1.56 10.81
C GLY A 205 -17.13 2.70 9.89
N ARG A 206 -15.82 2.94 9.72
CA ARG A 206 -15.29 4.02 8.85
C ARG A 206 -15.01 3.54 7.43
N SER A 207 -14.72 4.51 6.58
CA SER A 207 -14.47 4.31 5.16
C SER A 207 -13.36 3.31 4.91
N ALA A 208 -13.61 2.40 3.97
CA ALA A 208 -12.61 1.52 3.42
C ALA A 208 -12.68 1.46 1.90
N GLU A 209 -11.59 1.02 1.30
CA GLU A 209 -11.38 0.89 -0.13
C GLU A 209 -10.73 -0.46 -0.40
N ILE A 210 -11.13 -1.10 -1.50
CA ILE A 210 -10.48 -2.29 -2.04
C ILE A 210 -10.17 -1.98 -3.51
N CYS A 211 -8.94 -2.21 -3.94
CA CYS A 211 -8.58 -2.07 -5.36
C CYS A 211 -7.56 -3.11 -5.79
N GLN A 212 -7.67 -3.53 -7.05
CA GLN A 212 -6.59 -4.29 -7.68
C GLN A 212 -5.47 -3.33 -8.06
N ILE A 213 -4.23 -3.76 -7.85
CA ILE A 213 -3.04 -2.95 -8.10
C ILE A 213 -2.20 -3.59 -9.19
N ASP A 214 -1.67 -2.76 -10.08
CA ASP A 214 -0.68 -3.10 -11.10
C ASP A 214 0.34 -1.95 -11.14
N TRP A 215 1.30 -2.02 -10.23
CA TRP A 215 2.27 -0.97 -9.99
C TRP A 215 3.62 -1.36 -10.58
N SER A 216 4.31 -0.37 -11.13
CA SER A 216 5.65 -0.57 -11.66
C SER A 216 6.49 0.69 -11.57
N GLY A 217 7.80 0.51 -11.75
CA GLY A 217 8.81 1.55 -11.87
C GLY A 217 10.14 0.99 -12.37
N PRO A 218 11.17 1.83 -12.56
CA PRO A 218 11.21 3.26 -12.21
C PRO A 218 10.50 4.19 -13.21
N GLU A 219 10.20 3.73 -14.43
CA GLU A 219 9.35 4.44 -15.39
C GLU A 219 7.87 4.14 -15.11
N VAL A 220 7.04 5.17 -15.11
CA VAL A 220 5.58 5.00 -15.04
C VAL A 220 5.09 4.79 -16.46
N ALA A 221 4.47 3.63 -16.76
CA ALA A 221 3.81 3.42 -18.04
C ALA A 221 2.81 4.57 -18.28
N LYS A 222 2.99 5.32 -19.38
CA LYS A 222 2.10 6.40 -19.79
C LYS A 222 0.82 5.85 -20.42
#